data_AF-A0A8X6QMU5-F1
#
_entry.id   AF-A0A8X6QMU5-F1
#
_cell.length_a   1.000
_cell.length_b   1.000
_cell.length_c   1.000
_cell.angle_alpha   90.00
_cell.angle_beta   90.00
_cell.angle_gamma   90.00
#
_symmetry.space_group_name_H-M   'P 1'
#
loop_
_entity.id
_entity.type
_entity.pdbx_description
1 polymer ?
#
loop_
_entity_poly.entity_id
_entity_poly.type
_entity_poly.pdbx_seq_one_letter_code
_entity_poly.pdbx_strand_id
1 'polypeptide(L)'
;MSVEEEIVSLGKSMSLEVEKRDVNELVEEHTKELTTEEIQELQSQQHTEVMQKIGFEESEEEVISTSEIKEILGIWERVSQFVEKKHPEKVATGCASDLYNDTCLTHFRNILRGRKKQTSLDMFFF
;
A
#
# COMPACT_ATOMS: atom_id res chain seq x y z
N MET A 1 -34.29 -0.02 34.10
CA MET A 1 -34.02 1.43 34.05
C MET A 1 -32.97 1.65 32.98
N SER A 2 -33.07 2.71 32.20
CA SER A 2 -32.00 3.03 31.24
C SER A 2 -30.78 3.57 31.99
N VAL A 3 -29.57 3.35 31.47
CA VAL A 3 -28.32 3.85 32.07
C VAL A 3 -28.36 5.38 32.25
N GLU A 4 -28.99 6.09 31.32
CA GLU A 4 -29.24 7.54 31.40
C GLU A 4 -30.08 7.93 32.64
N GLU A 5 -31.08 7.12 32.97
CA GLU A 5 -32.00 7.39 34.10
C GLU A 5 -31.30 7.14 35.44
N GLU A 6 -30.40 6.15 35.48
CA GLU A 6 -29.54 5.88 36.63
C GLU A 6 -28.54 7.02 36.89
N ILE A 7 -27.92 7.55 35.84
CA ILE A 7 -26.99 8.69 35.92
C ILE A 7 -27.71 9.96 36.40
N VAL A 8 -28.89 10.25 35.85
CA VAL A 8 -29.74 11.37 36.30
C VAL A 8 -30.14 11.21 37.76
N SER A 9 -30.53 10.01 38.18
CA SER A 9 -30.87 9.73 39.58
C SER A 9 -29.68 9.91 40.52
N LEU A 10 -28.49 9.46 40.11
CA LEU A 10 -27.27 9.59 40.88
C LEU A 10 -26.86 11.07 41.02
N GLY A 11 -26.90 11.84 39.93
CA GLY A 11 -26.61 13.27 39.94
C GLY A 11 -27.52 14.03 40.90
N LYS A 12 -28.83 13.76 40.86
CA LYS A 12 -29.81 14.34 41.79
C LYS A 12 -29.53 13.98 43.25
N SER A 13 -29.11 12.74 43.52
CA SER A 13 -28.72 12.32 44.87
C SER A 13 -27.47 13.02 45.40
N MET A 14 -26.60 13.47 44.49
CA MET A 14 -25.42 14.29 44.78
C MET A 14 -25.72 15.80 44.79
N SER A 15 -27.00 16.18 44.74
CA SER A 15 -27.47 17.58 44.64
C SER A 15 -26.97 18.30 43.37
N LEU A 16 -26.69 17.56 42.31
CA LEU A 16 -26.39 18.09 40.99
C LEU A 16 -27.68 18.20 40.17
N GLU A 17 -27.84 19.32 39.47
CA GLU A 17 -28.94 19.52 38.52
C GLU A 17 -28.56 18.88 37.19
N VAL A 18 -28.90 17.60 37.04
CA VAL A 18 -28.65 16.81 35.82
C VAL A 18 -30.00 16.40 35.23
N GLU A 19 -30.28 16.85 34.03
CA GLU A 19 -31.43 16.43 33.23
C GLU A 19 -31.04 15.31 32.26
N LYS A 20 -32.04 14.53 31.83
CA LYS A 20 -31.85 13.49 30.82
C LYS A 20 -31.31 14.08 29.50
N ARG A 21 -31.65 15.33 29.21
CA ARG A 21 -31.19 16.05 28.01
C ARG A 21 -29.68 16.27 28.03
N ASP A 22 -29.13 16.60 29.20
CA ASP A 22 -27.70 16.85 29.39
C ASP A 22 -26.88 15.57 29.20
N VAL A 23 -27.39 14.44 29.68
CA VAL A 23 -26.77 13.13 29.48
C VAL A 23 -26.82 12.73 28.01
N ASN A 24 -27.94 12.98 27.32
CA ASN A 24 -28.10 12.64 25.91
C ASN A 24 -27.21 13.51 25.01
N GLU A 25 -27.05 14.80 25.34
CA GLU A 25 -26.14 15.71 24.63
C GLU A 25 -24.69 15.25 24.76
N LEU A 26 -24.26 14.88 25.97
CA LEU A 26 -22.90 14.36 26.23
C LEU A 26 -22.63 13.03 25.50
N VAL A 27 -23.62 12.14 25.45
CA VAL A 27 -23.51 10.87 24.72
C VAL A 27 -23.38 11.11 23.22
N GLU A 28 -24.16 12.03 22.64
CA GLU A 28 -24.10 12.38 21.22
C GLU A 28 -22.79 13.07 20.85
N GLU A 29 -22.27 13.97 21.70
CA GLU A 29 -20.96 14.62 21.52
C GLU A 29 -19.83 13.59 21.53
N HIS A 30 -19.80 12.71 22.53
CA HIS A 30 -18.77 11.68 22.65
C HIS A 30 -18.92 10.57 21.59
N THR A 31 -20.12 10.36 21.04
CA THR A 31 -20.33 9.45 19.90
C THR A 31 -19.69 10.02 18.63
N LYS A 32 -19.73 11.34 18.43
CA LYS A 32 -19.02 12.00 17.32
C LYS A 32 -17.51 11.89 17.48
N GLU A 33 -16.95 12.11 18.67
CA GLU A 33 -15.50 11.87 18.93
C GLU A 33 -15.10 10.38 18.84
N LEU A 34 -15.98 9.45 19.23
CA LEU A 34 -15.82 8.00 19.03
C LEU A 34 -15.85 7.62 17.55
N THR A 35 -16.44 8.46 16.69
CA THR A 35 -16.29 8.35 15.25
C THR A 35 -14.93 8.95 14.93
N THR A 36 -13.94 8.07 14.87
CA THR A 36 -12.50 8.31 14.83
C THR A 36 -12.03 9.15 13.62
N GLU A 37 -12.46 10.40 13.51
CA GLU A 37 -12.14 11.32 12.42
C GLU A 37 -10.64 11.67 12.41
N GLU A 38 -10.06 11.93 13.58
CA GLU A 38 -8.61 12.20 13.72
C GLU A 38 -7.76 10.98 13.36
N ILE A 39 -8.21 9.76 13.70
CA ILE A 39 -7.49 8.53 13.33
C ILE A 39 -7.65 8.23 11.85
N GLN A 40 -8.82 8.50 11.27
CA GLN A 40 -9.05 8.33 9.84
C GLN A 40 -8.25 9.35 9.02
N GLU A 41 -8.09 10.58 9.52
CA GLU A 41 -7.23 11.60 8.93
C GLU A 41 -5.75 11.23 9.05
N LEU A 42 -5.30 10.75 10.21
CA LEU A 42 -3.93 10.23 10.39
C LEU A 42 -3.63 9.01 9.53
N GLN A 43 -4.60 8.11 9.34
CA GLN A 43 -4.47 6.98 8.42
C GLN A 43 -4.37 7.48 6.97
N SER A 44 -5.22 8.43 6.56
CA SER A 44 -5.16 9.04 5.22
C SER A 44 -3.81 9.73 4.97
N GLN A 45 -3.31 10.48 5.95
CA GLN A 45 -2.00 11.12 5.90
C GLN A 45 -0.87 10.09 5.85
N GLN A 46 -0.92 9.03 6.67
CA GLN A 46 0.06 7.95 6.64
C GLN A 46 0.05 7.22 5.28
N HIS A 47 -1.12 6.92 4.71
CA HIS A 47 -1.22 6.29 3.40
C HIS A 47 -0.67 7.20 2.30
N THR A 48 -0.95 8.50 2.36
CA THR A 48 -0.41 9.50 1.42
C THR A 48 1.11 9.64 1.54
N GLU A 49 1.63 9.71 2.77
CA GLU A 49 3.05 9.88 3.04
C GLU A 49 3.84 8.60 2.69
N VAL A 50 3.28 7.42 2.96
CA VAL A 50 3.86 6.13 2.53
C VAL A 50 3.87 6.02 1.00
N MET A 51 2.82 6.47 0.33
CA MET A 51 2.72 6.46 -1.14
C MET A 51 3.67 7.45 -1.82
N GLN A 52 4.03 8.57 -1.17
CA GLN A 52 5.10 9.46 -1.63
C GLN A 52 6.51 8.94 -1.31
N LYS A 53 6.69 8.25 -0.18
CA LYS A 53 8.03 7.85 0.32
C LYS A 53 8.51 6.55 -0.30
N ILE A 54 7.59 5.66 -0.66
CA ILE A 54 7.84 4.63 -1.67
C ILE A 54 7.73 5.39 -2.99
N GLY A 55 8.86 5.81 -3.58
CA GLY A 55 8.89 6.58 -4.83
C GLY A 55 8.30 5.83 -6.02
N PHE A 56 6.99 5.66 -6.02
CA PHE A 56 6.19 5.30 -7.15
C PHE A 56 5.86 6.64 -7.81
N GLU A 57 6.75 7.07 -8.71
CA GLU A 57 6.25 7.80 -9.86
C GLU A 57 5.16 6.90 -10.45
N GLU A 58 3.92 7.19 -10.09
CA GLU A 58 2.75 6.66 -10.74
C GLU A 58 2.72 7.37 -12.11
N SER A 59 3.64 6.95 -12.99
CA SER A 59 3.34 7.00 -14.40
C SER A 59 2.07 6.18 -14.56
N GLU A 60 1.12 6.72 -15.31
CA GLU A 60 -0.08 6.04 -15.78
C GLU A 60 0.32 4.91 -16.77
N GLU A 61 1.28 4.07 -16.40
CA GLU A 61 1.80 2.99 -17.19
C GLU A 61 0.76 1.87 -17.21
N GLU A 62 0.31 1.55 -18.43
CA GLU A 62 -0.38 0.30 -18.75
C GLU A 62 0.18 -0.83 -17.89
N VAL A 63 -0.68 -1.48 -17.09
CA VAL A 63 -0.28 -2.56 -16.19
C VAL A 63 0.25 -3.73 -17.02
N ILE A 64 1.54 -3.72 -17.31
CA ILE A 64 2.22 -4.73 -18.13
C ILE A 64 2.00 -6.13 -17.52
N SER A 65 1.50 -7.10 -18.28
CA SER A 65 1.14 -8.39 -17.70
C SER A 65 2.36 -9.22 -17.28
N THR A 66 2.19 -10.16 -16.35
CA THR A 66 3.28 -11.07 -15.93
C THR A 66 3.76 -11.96 -17.08
N SER A 67 2.87 -12.30 -18.01
CA SER A 67 3.18 -13.03 -19.24
C SER A 67 4.11 -12.23 -20.14
N GLU A 68 3.78 -10.96 -20.41
CA GLU A 68 4.58 -10.10 -21.28
C GLU A 68 5.98 -9.85 -20.71
N ILE A 69 6.09 -9.65 -19.39
CA ILE A 69 7.40 -9.54 -18.73
C ILE A 69 8.23 -10.83 -18.91
N LYS A 70 7.62 -12.00 -18.73
CA LYS A 70 8.32 -13.27 -18.93
C LYS A 70 8.75 -13.46 -20.38
N GLU A 71 7.93 -13.02 -21.32
CA GLU A 71 8.23 -13.09 -22.75
C GLU A 71 9.45 -12.25 -23.11
N ILE A 72 9.51 -10.97 -22.71
CA ILE A 72 10.66 -10.11 -23.02
C ILE A 72 11.95 -10.62 -22.38
N LEU A 73 11.89 -11.15 -21.16
CA LEU A 73 13.04 -11.76 -20.49
C LEU A 73 13.53 -13.00 -21.27
N GLY A 74 12.62 -13.83 -21.77
CA GLY A 74 12.96 -14.99 -22.59
C GLY A 74 13.50 -14.61 -23.97
N ILE A 75 12.98 -13.56 -24.60
CA ILE A 75 13.52 -13.05 -25.87
C ILE A 75 14.96 -12.57 -25.67
N TRP A 76 15.21 -11.80 -24.61
CA TRP A 76 16.55 -11.31 -24.30
C TRP A 76 17.54 -12.44 -24.05
N GLU A 77 17.15 -13.48 -23.30
CA GLU A 77 18.01 -14.65 -23.07
C GLU A 77 18.48 -15.27 -24.39
N ARG A 78 17.57 -15.46 -25.35
CA ARG A 78 17.92 -16.00 -26.69
C ARG A 78 18.85 -15.07 -27.45
N VAL A 79 18.60 -13.77 -27.41
CA VAL A 79 19.45 -12.76 -28.09
C VAL A 79 20.85 -12.75 -27.48
N SER A 80 20.95 -12.71 -26.16
CA SER A 80 22.22 -12.71 -25.43
C SER A 80 23.05 -13.96 -25.77
N GLN A 81 22.44 -15.15 -25.72
CA GLN A 81 23.12 -16.40 -26.08
C GLN A 81 23.59 -16.41 -27.54
N PHE A 82 22.77 -15.88 -28.46
CA PHE A 82 23.13 -15.79 -29.87
C PHE A 82 24.35 -14.87 -30.08
N VAL A 83 24.31 -13.68 -29.50
CA VAL A 83 25.39 -12.68 -29.58
C VAL A 83 26.67 -13.22 -28.94
N GLU A 84 26.58 -13.79 -27.74
CA GLU A 84 27.71 -14.40 -27.03
C GLU A 84 28.38 -15.49 -27.87
N LYS A 85 27.60 -16.31 -28.60
CA LYS A 85 28.14 -17.39 -29.43
C LYS A 85 28.68 -16.90 -30.78
N LYS A 86 28.04 -15.92 -31.41
CA LYS A 86 28.26 -15.61 -32.83
C LYS A 86 28.98 -14.31 -33.09
N HIS A 87 28.95 -13.35 -32.18
CA HIS A 87 29.55 -12.05 -32.41
C HIS A 87 31.08 -12.12 -32.26
N PRO A 88 31.86 -11.55 -33.20
CA PRO A 88 33.33 -11.62 -33.17
C PRO A 88 33.93 -10.74 -32.07
N GLU A 89 33.37 -9.54 -31.86
CA GLU A 89 33.76 -8.65 -30.76
C GLU A 89 33.02 -9.10 -29.49
N LYS A 90 33.75 -9.41 -28.41
CA LYS A 90 33.16 -9.95 -27.17
C LYS A 90 33.00 -8.91 -26.09
N VAL A 91 33.94 -7.97 -26.00
CA VAL A 91 34.00 -7.01 -24.90
C VAL A 91 32.89 -5.99 -25.07
N ALA A 92 32.80 -5.35 -26.24
CA ALA A 92 31.78 -4.34 -26.49
C ALA A 92 30.36 -4.92 -26.42
N THR A 93 30.14 -6.14 -26.91
CA THR A 93 28.84 -6.82 -26.80
C THR A 93 28.52 -7.24 -25.38
N GLY A 94 29.52 -7.67 -24.61
CA GLY A 94 29.36 -7.95 -23.18
C GLY A 94 28.89 -6.70 -22.45
N CYS A 95 29.60 -5.58 -22.63
CA CYS A 95 29.22 -4.30 -22.03
C CYS A 95 27.81 -3.84 -22.43
N ALA A 96 27.43 -4.00 -23.70
CA ALA A 96 26.07 -3.68 -24.14
C ALA A 96 25.01 -4.59 -23.49
N SER A 97 25.30 -5.89 -23.36
CA SER A 97 24.42 -6.84 -22.68
C SER A 97 24.28 -6.55 -21.19
N ASP A 98 25.37 -6.20 -20.52
CA ASP A 98 25.37 -5.84 -19.10
C ASP A 98 24.56 -4.57 -18.87
N LEU A 99 24.78 -3.54 -19.70
CA LEU A 99 24.01 -2.29 -19.62
C LEU A 99 22.51 -2.54 -19.79
N TYR A 100 22.11 -3.35 -20.77
CA TYR A 100 20.70 -3.68 -21.00
C TYR A 100 20.10 -4.49 -19.83
N ASN A 101 20.88 -5.42 -19.26
CA ASN A 101 20.46 -6.17 -18.08
C ASN A 101 20.23 -5.25 -16.87
N ASP A 102 21.16 -4.33 -16.62
CA ASP A 102 21.17 -3.48 -15.44
C ASP A 102 20.10 -2.39 -15.51
N THR A 103 19.83 -1.86 -16.71
CA THR A 103 18.84 -0.80 -16.91
C THR A 103 17.44 -1.36 -17.16
N CYS A 104 17.25 -2.05 -18.29
CA CYS A 104 15.94 -2.45 -18.78
C CYS A 104 15.40 -3.66 -18.02
N LEU A 105 16.20 -4.73 -17.89
CA LEU A 105 15.69 -5.98 -17.34
C LEU A 105 15.56 -5.96 -15.82
N THR A 106 16.38 -5.17 -15.12
CA THR A 106 16.22 -4.95 -13.68
C THR A 106 14.84 -4.39 -13.35
N HIS A 107 14.34 -3.42 -14.11
CA HIS A 107 12.99 -2.87 -13.92
C HIS A 107 11.93 -3.98 -13.98
N PHE A 108 11.93 -4.79 -15.05
CA PHE A 108 10.98 -5.89 -15.21
C PHE A 108 11.11 -6.98 -14.14
N ARG A 109 12.34 -7.34 -13.74
CA ARG A 109 12.57 -8.29 -12.65
C ARG A 109 12.04 -7.76 -11.32
N ASN A 110 12.16 -6.45 -11.07
CA ASN A 110 11.63 -5.82 -9.87
C ASN A 110 10.11 -5.89 -9.82
N ILE A 111 9.42 -5.67 -10.95
CA ILE A 111 7.97 -5.83 -11.05
C ILE A 111 7.56 -7.27 -10.68
N LEU A 112 8.20 -8.29 -11.27
CA LEU A 112 7.90 -9.70 -10.93
C LEU A 112 8.12 -10.00 -9.45
N ARG A 113 9.20 -9.46 -8.86
CA ARG A 113 9.50 -9.63 -7.44
C ARG A 113 8.44 -8.95 -6.56
N GLY A 114 7.95 -7.78 -6.95
CA GLY A 114 6.85 -7.09 -6.28
C GLY A 114 5.58 -7.94 -6.27
N ARG A 115 5.18 -8.47 -7.43
CA ARG A 115 3.99 -9.33 -7.57
C ARG A 115 4.07 -10.59 -6.72
N LYS A 116 5.24 -11.26 -6.69
CA LYS A 116 5.44 -12.45 -5.86
C LYS A 116 5.30 -12.16 -4.36
N LYS A 117 5.76 -11.00 -3.91
CA LYS A 117 5.60 -10.57 -2.51
C LYS A 117 4.14 -10.30 -2.18
N GLN A 118 3.40 -9.63 -3.07
CA GLN A 118 1.97 -9.37 -2.88
C GLN A 118 1.18 -10.67 -2.73
N THR A 119 1.34 -11.62 -3.67
CA THR A 119 0.67 -12.92 -3.58
C THR A 119 1.03 -13.69 -2.31
N SER A 120 2.26 -13.55 -1.82
CA SER A 120 2.69 -14.18 -0.56
C SER A 120 2.06 -13.54 0.67
N LEU A 121 1.86 -12.22 0.67
CA LEU A 121 1.19 -11.51 1.75
C LEU A 121 -0.30 -11.84 1.75
N ASP A 122 -0.94 -11.85 0.59
CA ASP A 122 -2.36 -12.19 0.45
C ASP A 122 -2.66 -13.59 1.01
N MET A 123 -1.76 -14.56 0.78
CA MET A 123 -1.86 -15.91 1.33
C MET A 123 -1.61 -15.99 2.84
N PHE A 124 -0.89 -15.03 3.42
CA PHE A 124 -0.65 -14.99 4.86
C PHE A 124 -1.83 -14.40 5.63
N PHE A 125 -2.56 -13.46 5.02
CA PHE A 125 -3.72 -12.80 5.62
C PHE A 125 -5.06 -13.52 5.34
N PHE A 126 -5.06 -14.58 4.53
CA PHE A 126 -6.20 -15.48 4.28
C PHE A 126 -6.07 -16.78 5.08
#